data_AF-A0AAW6WLE4-F1
#
_entry.id   AF-A0AAW6WLE4-F1
#
_cell.length_a   1.000
_cell.length_b   1.000
_cell.length_c   1.000
_cell.angle_alpha   90.00
_cell.angle_beta   90.00
_cell.angle_gamma   90.00
#
_symmetry.space_group_name_H-M   'P 1'
#
loop_
_entity.id
_entity.type
_entity.pdbx_description
1 polymer ?
#
loop_
_entity_poly.entity_id
_entity_poly.type
_entity_poly.pdbx_seq_one_letter_code
_entity_poly.pdbx_strand_id
1 'polypeptide(L)'
;MEYGDWNNPVIVDLDGIGHFAIITNALDAANCMSEEWPVNGGPAMDEAVLVCLDAVLGKVSAERSRKAFLEAAREAGLSVRPDSESLH
;
A
#
# COMPACT_ATOMS: atom_id res chain seq x y z
N MET A 1 13.24 -7.20 12.52
CA MET A 1 12.76 -5.84 12.83
C MET A 1 11.40 -5.75 12.17
N GLU A 2 10.34 -5.99 12.94
CA GLU A 2 8.99 -6.32 12.44
C GLU A 2 7.99 -5.19 12.76
N TYR A 3 8.43 -3.93 12.58
CA TYR A 3 7.65 -2.76 13.03
C TYR A 3 6.68 -2.22 11.99
N GLY A 4 6.56 -2.87 10.82
CA GLY A 4 5.75 -2.39 9.70
C GLY A 4 4.87 -3.46 9.04
N ASP A 5 4.89 -4.69 9.56
CA ASP A 5 4.21 -5.84 8.93
C ASP A 5 2.69 -5.67 8.95
N TRP A 6 2.09 -5.80 7.77
CA TRP A 6 0.65 -5.82 7.62
C TRP A 6 0.18 -7.26 7.85
N ASN A 7 -0.64 -7.47 8.88
CA ASN A 7 -1.28 -8.78 9.12
C ASN A 7 -2.07 -9.30 7.91
N ASN A 8 -2.47 -8.41 6.99
CA ASN A 8 -3.13 -8.76 5.75
C ASN A 8 -2.42 -8.06 4.59
N PRO A 9 -1.69 -8.81 3.74
CA PRO A 9 -1.11 -8.23 2.56
C PRO A 9 -2.19 -7.69 1.61
N VAL A 10 -1.80 -6.67 0.85
CA VAL A 10 -2.65 -6.03 -0.15
C VAL A 10 -1.96 -6.14 -1.50
N ILE A 11 -2.70 -6.61 -2.49
CA ILE A 11 -2.23 -6.71 -3.87
C ILE A 11 -2.78 -5.50 -4.62
N VAL A 12 -1.92 -4.66 -5.17
CA VAL A 12 -2.31 -3.53 -6.02
C VAL A 12 -2.00 -3.84 -7.49
N ASP A 13 -2.95 -3.53 -8.36
CA ASP A 13 -2.81 -3.61 -9.82
C ASP A 13 -2.26 -2.26 -10.33
N LEU A 14 -1.03 -2.26 -10.87
CA LEU A 14 -0.27 -1.05 -11.23
C LEU A 14 -0.17 -0.80 -12.72
N ASP A 15 -0.33 -1.81 -13.57
CA ASP A 15 -0.36 -1.59 -15.02
C ASP A 15 -1.13 -2.77 -15.62
N GLY A 16 -2.32 -2.49 -16.14
CA GLY A 16 -3.29 -3.50 -16.50
C GLY A 16 -2.69 -4.66 -17.30
N ILE A 17 -2.96 -5.88 -16.82
CA ILE A 17 -2.45 -7.20 -17.29
C ILE A 17 -0.98 -7.46 -16.92
N GLY A 18 -0.78 -7.93 -15.68
CA GLY A 18 0.40 -8.71 -15.28
C GLY A 18 1.34 -8.01 -14.31
N HIS A 19 1.17 -6.71 -14.07
CA HIS A 19 1.96 -5.95 -13.09
C HIS A 19 1.15 -5.70 -11.83
N PHE A 20 1.31 -6.59 -10.85
CA PHE A 20 0.73 -6.46 -9.52
C PHE A 20 1.87 -6.38 -8.48
N ALA A 21 1.76 -5.48 -7.52
CA ALA A 21 2.66 -5.44 -6.37
C ALA A 21 1.97 -6.02 -5.14
N ILE A 22 2.67 -6.89 -4.41
CA ILE A 22 2.18 -7.54 -3.20
C ILE A 22 2.77 -6.83 -1.99
N ILE A 23 1.95 -5.99 -1.38
CA ILE A 23 2.35 -5.16 -0.26
C ILE A 23 2.11 -5.92 1.04
N THR A 24 3.20 -6.36 1.67
CA THR A 24 3.17 -7.11 2.93
C THR A 24 3.42 -6.24 4.16
N ASN A 25 3.97 -5.04 3.96
CA ASN A 25 4.35 -4.15 5.05
C ASN A 25 4.32 -2.67 4.57
N ALA A 26 4.37 -1.75 5.52
CA ALA A 26 4.32 -0.31 5.23
C ALA A 26 5.53 0.20 4.43
N LEU A 27 6.71 -0.41 4.58
CA LEU A 27 7.89 -0.02 3.80
C LEU A 27 7.71 -0.42 2.33
N ASP A 28 7.23 -1.63 2.08
CA ASP A 28 6.89 -2.16 0.77
C ASP A 28 5.85 -1.27 0.07
N ALA A 29 4.84 -0.81 0.83
CA ALA A 29 3.83 0.12 0.35
C ALA A 29 4.45 1.44 -0.13
N ALA A 30 5.34 2.03 0.68
CA ALA A 30 6.03 3.27 0.36
C ALA A 30 6.94 3.10 -0.87
N ASN A 31 7.64 1.97 -0.98
CA ASN A 31 8.52 1.69 -2.10
C ASN A 31 7.74 1.52 -3.40
N CYS A 32 6.64 0.75 -3.35
CA CYS A 32 5.72 0.57 -4.48
C CYS A 32 5.15 1.90 -4.96
N MET A 33 4.71 2.78 -4.04
CA MET A 33 4.28 4.13 -4.39
C MET A 33 5.40 4.97 -5.01
N SER A 34 6.64 4.83 -4.56
CA SER A 34 7.74 5.65 -5.08
C SER A 34 8.32 5.17 -6.42
N GLU A 35 8.32 3.86 -6.67
CA GLU A 35 9.01 3.26 -7.82
C GLU A 35 8.07 2.65 -8.86
N GLU A 36 6.95 2.07 -8.43
CA GLU A 36 6.09 1.24 -9.30
C GLU A 36 4.75 1.90 -9.63
N TRP A 37 4.45 3.07 -9.06
CA TRP A 37 3.16 3.73 -9.26
C TRP A 37 3.04 4.30 -10.68
N PRO A 38 2.01 3.89 -11.45
CA PRO A 38 1.82 4.34 -12.83
C PRO A 38 1.26 5.78 -12.91
N VAL A 39 0.58 6.22 -11.85
CA VAL A 39 -0.07 7.52 -11.79
C VAL A 39 0.87 8.50 -11.10
N ASN A 40 1.23 9.56 -11.81
CA ASN A 40 2.15 10.55 -11.29
C ASN A 40 1.41 11.53 -10.35
N GLY A 41 1.22 11.10 -9.10
CA GLY A 41 0.88 11.97 -7.98
C GLY A 41 -0.60 12.20 -7.70
N GLY A 42 -0.87 12.40 -6.41
CA GLY A 42 -2.17 12.74 -5.83
C GLY A 42 -2.00 13.04 -4.33
N PRO A 43 -2.81 13.93 -3.73
CA PRO A 43 -2.71 14.25 -2.31
C PRO A 43 -2.85 12.99 -1.42
N ALA A 44 -3.61 11.98 -1.84
CA ALA A 44 -3.73 10.73 -1.11
C ALA A 44 -2.45 9.89 -1.16
N MET A 45 -1.70 9.94 -2.27
CA MET A 45 -0.43 9.22 -2.43
C MET A 45 0.67 9.81 -1.54
N ASP A 46 0.82 11.14 -1.53
CA ASP A 46 1.77 11.85 -0.65
C ASP A 46 1.46 11.54 0.83
N GLU A 47 0.18 11.61 1.21
CA GLU A 47 -0.24 11.24 2.57
C GLU A 47 0.06 9.78 2.87
N ALA A 48 -0.21 8.86 1.94
CA ALA A 48 0.04 7.44 2.13
C ALA A 48 1.53 7.14 2.33
N VAL A 49 2.44 7.76 1.59
CA VAL A 49 3.89 7.60 1.76
C VAL A 49 4.31 8.06 3.16
N LEU A 50 3.83 9.23 3.59
CA LEU A 50 4.10 9.76 4.93
C LEU A 50 3.60 8.83 6.04
N VAL A 51 2.35 8.37 5.95
CA VAL A 51 1.75 7.47 6.94
C VAL A 51 2.46 6.12 6.95
N CYS A 52 2.91 5.62 5.79
CA CYS A 52 3.70 4.40 5.70
C CYS A 52 5.06 4.53 6.41
N LEU A 53 5.77 5.64 6.20
CA LEU A 53 7.01 5.96 6.93
C LEU A 53 6.77 6.08 8.43
N ASP A 54 5.71 6.77 8.86
CA ASP A 54 5.36 6.88 10.28
C ASP A 54 5.01 5.50 10.89
N ALA A 55 4.45 4.57 10.10
CA ALA A 55 4.17 3.21 10.56
C ALA A 55 5.48 2.44 10.79
N VAL A 56 6.43 2.52 9.85
CA VAL A 56 7.78 1.93 10.00
C VAL A 56 8.50 2.47 11.23
N LEU A 57 8.29 3.75 11.55
CA LEU A 57 8.83 4.40 12.76
C LEU A 57 8.04 4.05 14.04
N GLY A 58 6.96 3.28 13.96
CA GLY A 58 6.10 2.91 15.10
C GLY A 58 5.24 4.06 15.63
N LYS A 59 5.09 5.16 14.89
CA LYS A 59 4.26 6.31 15.29
C LYS A 59 2.78 6.12 14.95
N VAL A 60 2.49 5.32 13.92
CA VAL A 60 1.12 4.93 13.57
C VAL A 60 1.03 3.40 13.42
N SER A 61 -0.18 2.87 13.52
CA SER A 61 -0.44 1.44 13.35
C SER A 61 -0.37 1.01 11.88
N ALA A 62 0.05 -0.23 11.63
CA ALA A 62 0.04 -0.86 10.30
C ALA A 62 -1.33 -0.77 9.59
N GLU A 63 -2.43 -0.84 10.35
CA GLU A 63 -3.77 -0.70 9.78
C GLU A 63 -4.05 0.71 9.22
N ARG A 64 -3.42 1.73 9.81
CA ARG A 64 -3.57 3.12 9.38
C ARG A 64 -2.79 3.39 8.09
N SER A 65 -1.56 2.89 7.98
CA SER A 65 -0.80 2.95 6.73
C SER A 65 -1.48 2.18 5.62
N ARG A 66 -2.05 1.01 5.92
CA ARG A 66 -2.88 0.26 4.96
C ARG A 66 -4.07 1.08 4.45
N LYS A 67 -4.82 1.74 5.33
CA LYS A 67 -5.96 2.57 4.92
C LYS A 67 -5.52 3.72 4.00
N ALA A 68 -4.45 4.43 4.36
CA ALA A 68 -3.92 5.52 3.53
C ALA A 68 -3.50 5.02 2.13
N PHE A 69 -2.85 3.86 2.07
CA PHE A 69 -2.49 3.21 0.80
C PHE A 69 -3.71 2.85 -0.06
N LEU A 70 -4.77 2.31 0.54
CA LEU A 70 -6.01 2.00 -0.19
C LEU A 70 -6.68 3.28 -0.74
N GLU A 71 -6.60 4.39 -0.01
CA GLU A 71 -7.10 5.69 -0.51
C GLU A 71 -6.26 6.21 -1.68
N ALA A 72 -4.93 6.12 -1.58
CA ALA A 72 -4.03 6.47 -2.69
C ALA A 72 -4.32 5.64 -3.95
N ALA A 73 -4.49 4.33 -3.79
CA ALA A 73 -4.84 3.44 -4.90
C ALA A 73 -6.20 3.80 -5.50
N ARG A 74 -7.21 4.09 -4.66
CA ARG A 74 -8.55 4.51 -5.10
C ARG A 74 -8.50 5.83 -5.87
N GLU A 75 -7.71 6.80 -5.42
CA GLU A 75 -7.53 8.09 -6.10
C GLU A 75 -6.83 7.93 -7.45
N ALA A 76 -5.83 7.06 -7.51
CA ALA A 76 -5.12 6.69 -8.74
C ALA A 76 -5.96 5.81 -9.69
N GLY A 77 -7.14 5.35 -9.26
CA GLY A 77 -7.97 4.43 -10.06
C GLY A 77 -7.41 3.01 -10.14
N LEU A 78 -6.50 2.65 -9.24
CA LEU A 78 -5.87 1.34 -9.16
C LEU A 78 -6.78 0.34 -8.45
N SER A 79 -6.73 -0.91 -8.92
CA SER A 79 -7.51 -1.99 -8.32
C SER A 79 -6.70 -2.63 -7.20
N VAL A 80 -7.12 -2.43 -5.96
CA VAL A 80 -6.55 -3.09 -4.78
C VAL A 80 -7.39 -4.29 -4.38
N ARG A 81 -6.73 -5.42 -4.15
CA ARG A 81 -7.34 -6.65 -3.66
C ARG A 81 -6.67 -7.03 -2.35
N PRO A 82 -7.41 -7.17 -1.23
CA PRO A 82 -6.85 -7.82 -0.06
C PRO A 82 -6.53 -9.27 -0.44
N ASP A 83 -5.34 -9.74 -0.06
CA ASP A 83 -5.06 -11.18 -0.07
C ASP A 83 -5.94 -11.81 1.02
N SER A 84 -7.19 -12.07 0.66
CA SER A 84 -8.10 -12.87 1.44
C SER A 84 -8.18 -14.20 0.71
N GLU A 85 -7.24 -15.09 1.02
CA GLU A 85 -7.54 -16.50 1.01
C GLU A 85 -8.65 -16.76 2.06
N SER A 86 -9.89 -16.40 1.71
CA SER A 86 -11.04 -17.15 2.19
C SER A 86 -11.10 -18.42 1.34
N LEU A 87 -10.17 -19.33 1.63
CA LEU A 87 -10.32 -20.73 1.28
C LEU A 87 -11.55 -21.23 2.06
N HIS A 88 -12.61 -21.60 1.37
CA HIS A 88 -13.63 -22.51 1.91
C HIS A 88 -13.65 -23.77 1.06
#